data_AF-A0A3P6TRG3-F1
#
_entry.id   AF-A0A3P6TRG3-F1
#
_cell.length_a   1.000
_cell.length_b   1.000
_cell.length_c   1.000
_cell.angle_alpha   90.00
_cell.angle_beta   90.00
_cell.angle_gamma   90.00
#
_symmetry.space_group_name_H-M   'P 1'
#
loop_
_entity.id
_entity.type
_entity.pdbx_description
1 polymer ?
#
loop_
_entity_poly.entity_id
_entity_poly.type
_entity_poly.pdbx_seq_one_letter_code
_entity_poly.pdbx_strand_id
1 'polypeptide(L)'
;APGGFTRKCIDKQSGFITRYVVWTWSNRPCRSGKYRHNVCIFGVADLISLREVQELFANKMLSESDYGAIACWARYLAQRTSSNSTTIDLENYRQSQVVRFNNNKAIWKKNMSLFEC
;
A
#
# COMPACT_ATOMS: atom_id res chain seq x y z
N ALA A 1 -6.35 5.82 22.09
CA ALA A 1 -7.48 5.28 21.29
C ALA A 1 -7.26 3.79 21.01
N PRO A 2 -8.32 2.99 20.89
CA PRO A 2 -8.27 1.67 20.26
C PRO A 2 -7.55 1.74 18.90
N GLY A 3 -6.76 0.73 18.55
CA GLY A 3 -5.93 0.73 17.32
C GLY A 3 -4.69 1.64 17.33
N GLY A 4 -4.47 2.43 18.39
CA GLY A 4 -3.30 3.32 18.48
C GLY A 4 -1.96 2.58 18.53
N PHE A 5 -0.97 3.17 17.85
CA PHE A 5 0.42 2.72 17.77
C PHE A 5 1.37 3.60 18.61
N THR A 6 2.63 3.20 18.76
CA THR A 6 3.63 3.91 19.56
C THR A 6 4.19 5.15 18.86
N ARG A 7 4.48 6.21 19.62
CA ARG A 7 5.21 7.39 19.11
C ARG A 7 6.70 7.14 18.91
N LYS A 8 7.25 6.05 19.45
CA LYS A 8 8.67 5.70 19.28
C LYS A 8 9.09 5.61 17.80
N CYS A 9 8.19 5.15 16.93
CA CYS A 9 8.47 4.96 15.51
C CYS A 9 7.94 6.12 14.64
N ILE A 10 7.66 7.30 15.22
CA ILE A 10 7.01 8.40 14.47
C ILE A 10 7.89 8.92 13.31
N ASP A 11 9.20 8.91 13.49
CA ASP A 11 10.18 9.35 12.48
C ASP A 11 10.61 8.22 11.53
N LYS A 12 10.07 7.02 11.74
CA LYS A 12 10.36 5.86 10.89
C LYS A 12 9.21 5.70 9.90
N GLN A 13 9.57 5.40 8.65
CA GLN A 13 8.56 5.14 7.63
C GLN A 13 7.76 3.90 8.03
N SER A 14 6.52 4.11 8.47
CA SER A 14 5.60 3.02 8.76
C SER A 14 5.13 2.39 7.46
N GLY A 15 5.23 1.05 7.39
CA GLY A 15 4.72 0.23 6.29
C GLY A 15 3.19 0.21 6.27
N PHE A 16 2.57 1.33 5.91
CA PHE A 16 1.12 1.42 5.79
C PHE A 16 0.64 0.67 4.55
N ILE A 17 -0.37 -0.19 4.72
CA ILE A 17 -0.99 -0.95 3.63
C ILE A 17 -2.15 -0.21 2.96
N THR A 18 -2.50 1.00 3.39
CA THR A 18 -3.76 1.61 2.96
C THR A 18 -3.69 2.12 1.52
N ARG A 19 -2.57 2.75 1.12
CA ARG A 19 -2.51 3.47 -0.16
C ARG A 19 -1.13 3.48 -0.77
N TYR A 20 -1.01 2.94 -1.98
CA TYR A 20 0.15 3.09 -2.85
C TYR A 20 0.07 4.44 -3.57
N VAL A 21 1.14 5.24 -3.45
CA VAL A 21 1.29 6.52 -4.16
C VAL A 21 2.69 6.57 -4.76
N VAL A 22 2.79 7.03 -6.00
CA VAL A 22 4.06 7.37 -6.64
C VAL A 22 4.18 8.89 -6.70
N TRP A 23 5.17 9.42 -6.01
CA TRP A 23 5.52 10.83 -6.04
C TRP A 23 6.65 11.06 -7.03
N THR A 24 6.76 12.27 -7.58
CA THR A 24 7.85 12.65 -8.50
C THR A 24 9.24 12.46 -7.88
N TRP A 25 9.37 12.61 -6.56
CA TRP A 25 10.60 12.40 -5.80
C TRP A 25 10.76 10.99 -5.24
N SER A 26 9.82 10.08 -5.51
CA SER A 26 9.97 8.68 -5.09
C SER A 26 10.77 7.88 -6.13
N ASN A 27 11.55 6.90 -5.69
CA ASN A 27 12.24 5.96 -6.59
C ASN A 27 11.30 4.96 -7.28
N ARG A 28 9.97 5.14 -7.16
CA ARG A 28 8.96 4.29 -7.78
C ARG A 28 8.69 4.77 -9.20
N PRO A 29 8.64 3.88 -10.21
CA PRO A 29 8.39 4.30 -11.59
C PRO A 29 6.94 4.78 -11.78
N CYS A 30 6.77 5.84 -12.58
CA CYS A 30 5.49 6.25 -13.15
C CYS A 30 5.57 6.03 -14.66
N ARG A 31 5.12 4.87 -15.13
CA ARG A 31 5.25 4.46 -16.53
C ARG A 31 4.31 5.21 -17.46
N SER A 32 3.22 5.77 -16.95
CA SER A 32 2.39 6.70 -17.74
C SER A 32 3.10 8.01 -18.07
N GLY A 33 4.13 8.39 -17.29
CA GLY A 33 4.79 9.70 -17.38
C GLY A 33 3.91 10.89 -16.99
N LYS A 34 2.66 10.66 -16.53
CA LYS A 34 1.69 11.72 -16.22
C LYS A 34 1.67 12.02 -14.73
N TYR A 35 1.73 13.30 -14.39
CA TYR A 35 1.70 13.77 -13.01
C TYR A 35 0.69 14.92 -12.83
N ARG A 36 0.05 14.99 -11.66
CA ARG A 36 -0.70 16.19 -11.23
C ARG A 36 -0.46 16.41 -9.75
N HIS A 37 -0.02 17.62 -9.37
CA HIS A 37 0.40 17.96 -8.01
C HIS A 37 1.47 16.98 -7.48
N ASN A 38 2.48 16.68 -8.30
CA ASN A 38 3.58 15.76 -7.99
C ASN A 38 3.20 14.29 -7.73
N VAL A 39 1.93 13.92 -7.96
CA VAL A 39 1.46 12.53 -7.84
C VAL A 39 1.25 11.94 -9.23
N CYS A 40 1.83 10.76 -9.45
CA CYS A 40 1.64 9.98 -10.67
C CYS A 40 0.15 9.70 -10.91
N ILE A 41 -0.28 9.89 -12.16
CA ILE A 41 -1.58 9.45 -12.65
C ILE A 41 -1.35 8.11 -13.34
N PHE A 42 -1.73 7.01 -12.72
CA PHE A 42 -1.53 5.68 -13.26
C PHE A 42 -2.31 5.49 -14.57
N GLY A 43 -1.61 5.01 -15.59
CA GLY A 43 -2.18 4.58 -16.86
C GLY A 43 -2.11 3.06 -17.03
N VAL A 44 -2.48 2.55 -18.20
CA VAL A 44 -2.43 1.10 -18.49
C VAL A 44 -1.03 0.52 -18.29
N ALA A 45 0.02 1.28 -18.62
CA ALA A 45 1.41 0.87 -18.45
C ALA A 45 1.81 0.65 -16.97
N ASP A 46 1.13 1.27 -16.02
CA ASP A 46 1.43 1.14 -14.59
C ASP A 46 0.79 -0.11 -13.96
N LEU A 47 -0.23 -0.69 -14.61
CA LEU A 47 -1.03 -1.78 -14.02
C LEU A 47 -0.19 -3.01 -13.67
N ILE A 48 0.91 -3.27 -14.38
CA ILE A 48 1.81 -4.38 -14.04
C ILE A 48 2.45 -4.20 -12.66
N SER A 49 2.87 -2.97 -12.32
CA SER A 49 3.38 -2.68 -10.97
C SER A 49 2.29 -2.72 -9.93
N LEU A 50 1.07 -2.29 -10.25
CA LEU A 50 -0.05 -2.32 -9.29
C LEU A 50 -0.46 -3.75 -8.88
N ARG A 51 -0.05 -4.80 -9.62
CA ARG A 51 -0.30 -6.19 -9.23
C ARG A 51 0.64 -6.69 -8.14
N GLU A 52 1.78 -6.03 -7.97
CA GLU A 52 2.88 -6.47 -7.10
C GLU A 52 2.89 -5.72 -5.76
N VAL A 53 2.13 -4.63 -5.66
CA VAL A 53 2.06 -3.81 -4.45
C VAL A 53 1.16 -4.46 -3.40
N GLN A 54 1.47 -4.22 -2.13
CA GLN A 54 0.73 -4.78 -1.00
C GLN A 54 -0.36 -3.84 -0.50
N GLU A 55 -0.32 -2.58 -0.92
CA GLU A 55 -1.32 -1.61 -0.52
C GLU A 55 -2.69 -1.91 -1.14
N LEU A 56 -3.74 -1.75 -0.35
CA LEU A 56 -5.12 -2.08 -0.71
C LEU A 56 -5.69 -1.18 -1.81
N PHE A 57 -5.20 0.06 -1.89
CA PHE A 57 -5.65 1.05 -2.86
C PHE A 57 -4.45 1.73 -3.52
N ALA A 58 -4.60 2.12 -4.78
CA ALA A 58 -3.62 2.94 -5.48
C ALA A 58 -4.19 4.35 -5.73
N ASN A 59 -3.35 5.38 -5.61
CA ASN A 59 -3.71 6.75 -5.93
C ASN A 59 -2.68 7.38 -6.88
N LYS A 60 -3.06 7.92 -8.05
CA LYS A 60 -4.43 8.15 -8.56
C LYS A 60 -4.60 7.66 -10.00
N MET A 61 -5.85 7.42 -10.40
CA MET A 61 -6.27 7.23 -11.78
C MET A 61 -7.28 8.32 -12.12
N LEU A 62 -7.28 8.80 -13.36
CA LEU A 62 -8.18 9.86 -13.84
C LEU A 62 -8.71 9.46 -15.22
N SER A 63 -10.03 9.49 -15.38
CA SER A 63 -10.72 9.15 -16.64
C SER A 63 -10.23 9.97 -17.81
N GLU A 64 -9.97 11.27 -17.58
CA GLU A 64 -9.53 12.21 -18.62
C GLU A 64 -8.08 11.94 -19.05
N SER A 65 -7.30 11.25 -18.20
CA SER A 65 -5.92 10.89 -18.53
C SER A 65 -5.82 9.53 -19.21
N ASP A 66 -6.52 8.52 -18.69
CA ASP A 66 -6.53 7.15 -19.22
C ASP A 66 -7.70 6.36 -18.61
N TYR A 67 -8.86 6.38 -19.28
CA TYR A 67 -10.01 5.57 -18.88
C TYR A 67 -9.75 4.05 -19.03
N GLY A 68 -8.88 3.67 -19.97
CA GLY A 68 -8.49 2.28 -20.19
C GLY A 68 -7.84 1.66 -18.96
N ALA A 69 -7.00 2.43 -18.25
CA ALA A 69 -6.40 2.01 -16.99
C ALA A 69 -7.46 1.62 -15.93
N ILE A 70 -8.48 2.45 -15.77
CA ILE A 70 -9.58 2.23 -14.82
C ILE A 70 -10.40 0.99 -15.22
N ALA A 71 -10.81 0.90 -16.49
CA ALA A 71 -11.63 -0.21 -16.98
C ALA A 71 -10.88 -1.55 -16.92
N CYS A 72 -9.62 -1.59 -17.34
CA CYS A 72 -8.78 -2.78 -17.26
C CYS A 72 -8.54 -3.22 -15.81
N TRP A 73 -8.30 -2.28 -14.90
CA TRP A 73 -8.10 -2.60 -13.48
C TRP A 73 -9.39 -3.13 -12.83
N ALA A 74 -10.53 -2.51 -13.10
CA ALA A 74 -11.83 -2.97 -12.62
C ALA A 74 -12.15 -4.39 -13.11
N ARG A 75 -11.91 -4.67 -14.41
CA ARG A 75 -12.07 -6.01 -14.97
C ARG A 75 -11.14 -7.03 -14.32
N TYR A 76 -9.87 -6.68 -14.11
CA TYR A 76 -8.90 -7.54 -13.44
C TYR A 76 -9.35 -7.90 -12.02
N LEU A 77 -9.82 -6.91 -11.25
CA LEU A 77 -10.33 -7.15 -9.90
C LEU A 77 -11.58 -8.03 -9.91
N ALA A 78 -12.52 -7.81 -10.83
CA ALA A 78 -13.70 -8.66 -10.97
C ALA A 78 -13.33 -10.12 -11.26
N GLN A 79 -12.40 -10.35 -12.20
CA GLN A 79 -11.90 -11.69 -12.51
C GLN A 79 -11.19 -12.34 -11.32
N ARG A 80 -10.38 -11.57 -10.57
CA ARG A 80 -9.69 -12.06 -9.38
C ARG A 80 -10.69 -12.51 -8.31
N THR A 81 -11.75 -11.74 -8.08
CA THR A 81 -12.82 -12.11 -7.12
C THR A 81 -13.58 -13.36 -7.54
N SER A 82 -13.76 -13.60 -8.84
CA SER A 82 -14.41 -14.82 -9.35
C SER A 82 -13.50 -16.05 -9.32
N SER A 83 -12.18 -15.88 -9.23
CA SER A 83 -11.26 -16.99 -9.07
C SER A 83 -11.29 -17.49 -7.63
N ASN A 84 -11.53 -18.78 -7.39
CA ASN A 84 -11.51 -19.41 -6.06
C ASN A 84 -10.10 -19.48 -5.43
N SER A 85 -9.17 -18.62 -5.84
CA SER A 85 -7.82 -18.56 -5.30
C SER A 85 -7.86 -17.88 -3.93
N THR A 86 -7.77 -18.69 -2.87
CA THR A 86 -7.83 -18.26 -1.46
C THR A 86 -6.46 -17.97 -0.86
N THR A 87 -5.37 -18.14 -1.61
CA THR A 87 -4.01 -17.95 -1.12
C THR A 87 -3.64 -16.47 -1.14
N ILE A 88 -3.90 -15.80 -0.01
CA ILE A 88 -3.38 -14.46 0.28
C ILE A 88 -2.06 -14.62 1.03
N ASP A 89 -0.98 -14.04 0.49
CA ASP A 89 0.27 -13.90 1.23
C ASP A 89 0.10 -12.82 2.32
N LEU A 90 0.13 -13.25 3.58
CA LEU A 90 -0.01 -12.40 4.75
C LEU A 90 1.32 -12.09 5.42
N GLU A 91 2.43 -12.63 4.94
CA GLU A 91 3.70 -12.54 5.66
C GLU A 91 4.13 -11.10 5.83
N ASN A 92 4.08 -10.32 4.76
CA ASN A 92 4.45 -8.90 4.81
C ASN A 92 3.53 -8.09 5.74
N TYR A 93 2.23 -8.38 5.76
CA TYR A 93 1.30 -7.73 6.67
C TYR A 93 1.61 -8.06 8.14
N ARG A 94 1.90 -9.34 8.43
CA ARG A 94 2.26 -9.82 9.78
C ARG A 94 3.53 -9.16 10.29
N GLN A 95 4.49 -8.89 9.41
CA GLN A 95 5.75 -8.24 9.75
C GLN A 95 5.65 -6.72 9.90
N SER A 96 4.51 -6.10 9.54
CA SER A 96 4.34 -4.66 9.73
C SER A 96 4.45 -4.26 11.21
N GLN A 97 5.11 -3.13 11.48
CA GLN A 97 5.38 -2.64 12.83
C GLN A 97 4.09 -2.51 13.66
N VAL A 98 3.01 -2.02 13.03
CA VAL A 98 1.71 -1.83 13.67
C VAL A 98 1.11 -3.17 14.11
N VAL A 99 1.22 -4.20 13.29
CA VAL A 99 0.70 -5.55 13.61
C VAL A 99 1.56 -6.20 14.70
N ARG A 100 2.89 -6.21 14.55
CA ARG A 100 3.83 -6.74 15.56
C ARG A 100 3.64 -6.10 16.93
N PHE A 101 3.41 -4.79 16.96
CA PHE A 101 3.18 -4.06 18.19
C PHE A 101 1.83 -4.38 18.83
N ASN A 102 0.75 -4.39 18.04
CA ASN A 102 -0.58 -4.61 18.59
C ASN A 102 -0.80 -6.07 19.04
N ASN A 103 -0.15 -7.04 18.38
CA ASN A 103 -0.19 -8.45 18.81
C ASN A 103 0.43 -8.68 20.20
N ASN A 104 1.47 -7.91 20.55
CA ASN A 104 2.22 -8.07 21.80
C ASN A 104 2.22 -6.78 22.65
N LYS A 105 1.11 -6.04 22.61
CA LYS A 105 1.02 -4.67 23.13
C LYS A 105 1.39 -4.53 24.60
N ALA A 106 1.02 -5.49 25.44
CA ALA A 106 1.33 -5.48 26.87
C ALA A 106 2.85 -5.58 27.14
N ILE A 107 3.56 -6.38 26.33
CA ILE A 107 5.00 -6.58 26.44
C ILE A 107 5.72 -5.31 26.00
N TRP A 108 5.38 -4.77 24.82
CA TRP A 108 6.04 -3.59 24.27
C TRP A 108 5.79 -2.32 25.07
N LYS A 109 4.63 -2.20 25.74
CA LYS A 109 4.38 -1.09 26.65
C LYS A 109 5.32 -1.07 27.85
N LYS A 110 5.73 -2.25 28.36
CA LYS A 110 6.69 -2.36 29.46
C LYS A 110 8.14 -2.19 28.97
N ASN A 111 8.45 -2.71 27.78
CA ASN A 111 9.81 -2.76 27.22
C ASN A 111 9.93 -1.96 25.92
N MET A 112 9.49 -0.69 25.91
CA MET A 112 9.39 0.12 24.68
C MET A 112 10.74 0.29 23.97
N SER A 113 11.84 0.35 24.71
CA SER A 113 13.20 0.48 24.17
C SER A 113 13.59 -0.71 23.29
N LEU A 114 13.05 -1.91 23.54
CA LEU A 114 13.35 -3.13 22.80
C LEU A 114 12.53 -3.30 21.52
N PHE A 115 11.43 -2.55 21.36
CA PHE A 115 10.63 -2.65 20.13
C PHE A 115 11.39 -2.04 18.95
N GLU A 116 11.64 -2.86 17.93
CA GLU A 116 12.27 -2.41 16.69
C GLU A 116 11.23 -1.80 15.76
N CYS A 117 11.50 -0.54 15.40
CA CYS A 117 10.98 0.07 14.19
C CYS A 117 11.91 -0.37 13.06
#